data_AF-A0A1F8T7I9-F1
#
_entry.id   AF-A0A1F8T7I9-F1
#
_cell.length_a   1.000
_cell.length_b   1.000
_cell.length_c   1.000
_cell.angle_alpha   90.00
_cell.angle_beta   90.00
_cell.angle_gamma   90.00
#
_symmetry.space_group_name_H-M   'P 1'
#
loop_
_entity.id
_entity.type
_entity.pdbx_description
1 polymer ?
#
loop_
_entity_poly.entity_id
_entity_poly.type
_entity_poly.pdbx_seq_one_letter_code
_entity_poly.pdbx_strand_id
1 'polypeptide(L)'
;MLSIVLMEFTAIVVLAALAIRRRAQRIVLTGWGRALSIAGLILLGLQSAVFLLFGAGEMLSGDLSGAGHLVSLAAAVLLALLAWRCPLQGGIALLLVGLVTLLQFSDPTAKTIMAGPPLLSGALFLGAGISRRCEAIPKENPSN
;
A
#
# COMPACT_ATOMS: atom_id res chain seq x y z
N MET A 1 -0.28 -23.05 -5.78
CA MET A 1 -0.64 -21.85 -4.99
C MET A 1 0.39 -20.73 -5.13
N LEU A 2 1.70 -21.02 -4.97
CA LEU A 2 2.80 -20.05 -5.19
C LEU A 2 2.70 -19.27 -6.53
N SER A 3 2.32 -19.95 -7.60
CA SER A 3 2.22 -19.41 -8.97
C SER A 3 1.04 -18.46 -9.19
N ILE A 4 -0.05 -18.59 -8.43
CA ILE A 4 -1.21 -17.69 -8.50
C ILE A 4 -0.94 -16.41 -7.72
N VAL A 5 -0.36 -16.55 -6.52
CA VAL A 5 0.07 -15.42 -5.70
C VAL A 5 1.10 -14.58 -6.46
N LEU A 6 2.09 -15.20 -7.10
CA LEU A 6 3.07 -14.48 -7.92
C LEU A 6 2.41 -13.70 -9.08
N MET A 7 1.41 -14.29 -9.75
CA MET A 7 0.74 -13.66 -10.89
C MET A 7 -0.09 -12.44 -10.48
N GLU A 8 -0.86 -12.54 -9.40
CA GLU A 8 -1.65 -11.43 -8.87
C GLU A 8 -0.75 -10.28 -8.38
N PHE A 9 0.33 -10.63 -7.69
CA PHE A 9 1.33 -9.65 -7.23
C PHE A 9 2.01 -8.95 -8.39
N THR A 10 2.40 -9.70 -9.42
CA THR A 10 3.03 -9.17 -10.62
C THR A 10 2.06 -8.26 -11.37
N ALA A 11 0.79 -8.64 -11.49
CA ALA A 11 -0.23 -7.80 -12.12
C ALA A 11 -0.43 -6.48 -11.36
N ILE A 12 -0.49 -6.52 -10.03
CA ILE A 12 -0.63 -5.31 -9.19
C ILE A 12 0.60 -4.40 -9.33
N VAL A 13 1.80 -4.97 -9.32
CA VAL A 13 3.06 -4.24 -9.52
C VAL A 13 3.14 -3.64 -10.93
N VAL A 14 2.75 -4.38 -11.97
CA VAL A 14 2.72 -3.90 -13.36
C VAL A 14 1.70 -2.77 -13.52
N LEU A 15 0.51 -2.91 -12.94
CA LEU A 15 -0.52 -1.87 -12.96
C LEU A 15 -0.09 -0.63 -12.17
N ALA A 16 0.57 -0.81 -11.02
CA ALA A 16 1.17 0.27 -10.26
C ALA A 16 2.24 1.02 -11.08
N ALA A 17 3.13 0.29 -11.74
CA ALA A 17 4.18 0.86 -12.58
C ALA A 17 3.61 1.62 -13.79
N LEU A 18 2.58 1.08 -14.44
CA LEU A 18 1.86 1.73 -15.54
C LEU A 18 1.10 2.98 -15.08
N ALA A 19 0.46 2.93 -13.91
CA ALA A 19 -0.22 4.08 -13.31
C ALA A 19 0.77 5.20 -12.95
N ILE A 20 1.92 4.85 -12.38
CA ILE A 20 3.01 5.79 -12.08
C ILE A 20 3.54 6.44 -13.37
N ARG A 21 3.72 5.67 -14.45
CA ARG A 21 4.16 6.21 -15.75
C ARG A 21 3.18 7.20 -16.36
N ARG A 22 1.87 6.97 -16.21
CA ARG A 22 0.84 7.82 -16.83
C ARG A 22 0.52 9.10 -16.05
N ARG A 23 0.81 9.15 -14.74
CA ARG A 23 0.44 10.28 -13.85
C ARG A 23 1.67 10.95 -13.26
N ALA A 24 2.53 11.48 -14.12
CA ALA A 24 3.63 12.36 -13.73
C ALA A 24 3.14 13.80 -13.39
N GLN A 25 2.02 13.94 -12.69
CA GLN A 25 1.68 15.22 -12.05
C GLN A 25 2.02 15.07 -10.56
N ARG A 26 3.11 15.72 -10.14
CA ARG A 26 3.47 15.87 -8.72
C ARG A 26 2.29 16.55 -8.02
N ILE A 27 1.53 15.76 -7.27
CA ILE A 27 0.45 16.30 -6.44
C ILE A 27 1.06 16.63 -5.09
N VAL A 28 1.03 17.91 -4.72
CA VAL A 28 1.35 18.35 -3.37
C VAL A 28 0.10 18.12 -2.52
N LEU A 29 0.17 17.16 -1.57
CA LEU A 29 -0.89 16.96 -0.57
C LEU A 29 -0.76 18.04 0.52
N THR A 30 -1.86 18.68 0.87
CA THR A 30 -1.96 19.68 1.95
C THR A 30 -2.96 19.23 3.02
N GLY A 31 -2.84 19.80 4.22
CA GLY A 31 -3.80 19.56 5.32
C GLY A 31 -4.00 18.09 5.68
N TRP A 32 -5.28 17.71 5.84
CA TRP A 32 -5.68 16.36 6.27
C TRP A 32 -5.28 15.26 5.28
N GLY A 33 -5.26 15.54 3.97
CA GLY A 33 -4.83 14.56 2.97
C GLY A 33 -3.37 14.15 3.14
N ARG A 34 -2.51 15.10 3.55
CA ARG A 34 -1.10 14.80 3.87
C ARG A 34 -0.97 14.02 5.17
N ALA A 35 -1.70 14.39 6.22
CA ALA A 35 -1.68 13.68 7.49
C ALA A 35 -2.10 12.21 7.33
N LEU A 36 -3.20 11.95 6.61
CA LEU A 36 -3.67 10.60 6.30
C LEU A 36 -2.64 9.80 5.50
N SER A 37 -2.01 10.42 4.50
CA SER A 37 -0.97 9.76 3.70
C SER A 37 0.27 9.40 4.54
N ILE A 38 0.67 10.28 5.45
CA ILE A 38 1.78 10.00 6.38
C ILE A 38 1.41 8.86 7.33
N ALA A 39 0.22 8.86 7.91
CA ALA A 39 -0.24 7.78 8.77
C ALA A 39 -0.25 6.43 8.02
N GLY A 40 -0.70 6.41 6.76
CA GLY A 40 -0.64 5.22 5.90
C GLY A 40 0.79 4.78 5.61
N LEU A 41 1.71 5.71 5.36
CA LEU A 41 3.13 5.39 5.19
C LEU A 41 3.78 4.83 6.46
N ILE A 42 3.42 5.32 7.64
CA ILE A 42 3.95 4.82 8.91
C ILE A 42 3.57 3.34 9.09
N LEU A 43 2.30 2.99 8.83
CA LEU A 43 1.83 1.61 8.91
C LEU A 43 2.55 0.69 7.92
N LEU A 44 2.67 1.09 6.65
CA LEU A 44 3.42 0.33 5.65
C LEU A 44 4.91 0.25 5.97
N GLY A 45 5.48 1.32 6.51
CA GLY A 45 6.88 1.38 6.94
C GLY A 45 7.16 0.39 8.06
N LEU A 46 6.28 0.30 9.05
CA LEU A 46 6.38 -0.67 10.13
C LEU A 46 6.29 -2.11 9.60
N GLN A 47 5.34 -2.39 8.71
CA GLN A 47 5.21 -3.71 8.07
C GLN A 47 6.46 -4.06 7.24
N SER A 48 7.02 -3.07 6.53
CA SER A 48 8.24 -3.23 5.74
C SER A 48 9.44 -3.52 6.63
N ALA A 49 9.54 -2.88 7.80
CA ALA A 49 10.60 -3.16 8.76
C ALA A 49 10.54 -4.60 9.29
N VAL A 50 9.33 -5.12 9.53
CA VAL A 50 9.13 -6.54 9.91
C VAL A 50 9.62 -7.46 8.79
N PHE A 51 9.18 -7.26 7.54
CA PHE A 51 9.65 -8.09 6.43
C PHE A 51 11.15 -8.03 6.20
N LEU A 52 11.76 -6.85 6.38
CA LEU A 52 13.20 -6.69 6.28
C LEU A 52 13.92 -7.46 7.39
N LEU A 53 13.44 -7.35 8.64
CA LEU A 53 14.04 -8.02 9.79
C LEU A 53 14.01 -9.55 9.63
N PHE A 54 12.85 -10.11 9.29
CA PHE A 54 12.72 -11.56 9.07
C PHE A 54 13.50 -12.01 7.83
N GLY A 55 13.33 -11.33 6.69
CA GLY A 55 14.00 -11.71 5.45
C GLY A 55 15.51 -11.65 5.55
N ALA A 56 16.07 -10.57 6.09
CA ALA A 56 17.51 -10.46 6.30
C ALA A 56 18.00 -11.41 7.41
N GLY A 57 17.27 -11.51 8.52
CA GLY A 57 17.66 -12.36 9.65
C GLY A 57 17.75 -13.84 9.30
N GLU A 58 16.77 -14.35 8.55
CA GLU A 58 16.75 -15.74 8.08
C GLU A 58 17.87 -16.00 7.07
N MET A 59 18.05 -15.10 6.09
CA MET A 59 19.12 -15.25 5.10
C MET A 59 20.52 -15.18 5.73
N LEU A 60 20.73 -14.30 6.71
CA LEU A 60 22.00 -14.22 7.47
C LEU A 60 22.24 -15.48 8.31
N SER A 61 21.18 -16.18 8.71
CA SER A 61 21.25 -17.45 9.44
C SER A 61 21.42 -18.67 8.50
N GLY A 62 21.45 -18.45 7.18
CA GLY A 62 21.61 -19.50 6.18
C GLY A 62 20.30 -20.09 5.64
N ASP A 63 19.14 -19.57 6.03
CA ASP A 63 17.85 -20.01 5.52
C ASP A 63 17.41 -19.19 4.31
N LEU A 64 17.23 -19.86 3.17
CA LEU A 64 16.77 -19.25 1.93
C LEU A 64 15.28 -18.89 1.94
N SER A 65 14.51 -19.37 2.92
CA SER A 65 13.09 -19.01 3.10
C SER A 65 12.90 -17.49 3.28
N GLY A 66 13.90 -16.80 3.82
CA GLY A 66 13.93 -15.34 3.99
C GLY A 66 13.77 -14.53 2.69
N ALA A 67 14.07 -15.13 1.53
CA ALA A 67 13.80 -14.50 0.24
C ALA A 67 12.30 -14.20 0.03
N GLY A 68 11.40 -15.03 0.59
CA GLY A 68 9.96 -14.80 0.55
C GLY A 68 9.57 -13.48 1.21
N HIS A 69 10.16 -13.17 2.36
CA HIS A 69 9.93 -11.91 3.07
C HIS A 69 10.46 -10.70 2.30
N LEU A 70 11.63 -10.82 1.64
CA LEU A 70 12.18 -9.74 0.82
C LEU A 70 11.33 -9.46 -0.43
N VAL A 71 10.72 -10.49 -1.03
CA VAL A 71 9.76 -10.31 -2.12
C VAL A 71 8.52 -9.56 -1.62
N SER A 72 7.97 -9.93 -0.45
CA SER A 72 6.86 -9.19 0.17
C SER A 72 7.22 -7.74 0.49
N LEU A 73 8.44 -7.50 0.99
CA LEU A 73 8.98 -6.16 1.23
C LEU A 73 9.01 -5.32 -0.05
N ALA A 74 9.53 -5.86 -1.14
CA ALA A 74 9.64 -5.13 -2.41
C ALA A 74 8.27 -4.64 -2.89
N ALA A 75 7.23 -5.47 -2.79
CA ALA A 75 5.89 -5.04 -3.15
C ALA A 75 5.26 -4.05 -2.18
N ALA A 76 5.48 -4.20 -0.87
CA ALA A 76 5.02 -3.22 0.11
C ALA A 76 5.60 -1.83 -0.19
N VAL A 77 6.89 -1.76 -0.54
CA VAL A 77 7.57 -0.52 -0.94
C VAL A 77 6.99 0.03 -2.25
N LEU A 78 6.78 -0.81 -3.27
CA LEU A 78 6.20 -0.36 -4.55
C LEU A 78 4.77 0.18 -4.39
N LEU A 79 3.95 -0.47 -3.56
CA LEU A 79 2.61 -0.01 -3.23
C LEU A 79 2.63 1.28 -2.43
N ALA A 80 3.55 1.43 -1.48
CA ALA A 80 3.75 2.68 -0.74
C ALA A 80 4.13 3.84 -1.69
N LEU A 81 5.03 3.58 -2.65
CA LEU A 81 5.41 4.56 -3.68
C LEU A 81 4.24 4.92 -4.60
N LEU A 82 3.45 3.93 -5.02
CA LEU A 82 2.23 4.16 -5.80
C LEU A 82 1.23 5.01 -5.01
N ALA A 83 0.96 4.65 -3.76
CA ALA A 83 0.02 5.34 -2.90
C ALA A 83 0.47 6.77 -2.57
N TRP A 84 1.78 6.99 -2.40
CA TRP A 84 2.31 8.34 -2.22
C TRP A 84 2.08 9.22 -3.46
N ARG A 85 2.32 8.69 -4.66
CA ARG A 85 2.15 9.45 -5.92
C ARG A 85 0.70 9.59 -6.34
N CYS A 86 -0.11 8.55 -6.11
CA CYS A 86 -1.49 8.44 -6.52
C CYS A 86 -2.34 7.87 -5.36
N PRO A 87 -2.65 8.67 -4.31
CA PRO A 87 -3.31 8.20 -3.09
C PRO A 87 -4.56 7.37 -3.32
N LEU A 88 -5.44 7.81 -4.23
CA LEU A 88 -6.66 7.06 -4.54
C LEU A 88 -6.38 5.67 -5.12
N GLN A 89 -5.49 5.58 -6.11
CA GLN A 89 -5.20 4.31 -6.80
C GLN A 89 -4.38 3.38 -5.90
N GLY A 90 -3.39 3.90 -5.20
CA GLY A 90 -2.62 3.12 -4.23
C GLY A 90 -3.46 2.68 -3.04
N GLY A 91 -4.41 3.51 -2.58
CA GLY A 91 -5.38 3.13 -1.56
C GLY A 91 -6.22 1.92 -1.98
N ILE A 92 -6.79 1.96 -3.20
CA ILE A 92 -7.55 0.83 -3.76
C ILE A 92 -6.66 -0.42 -3.89
N ALA A 93 -5.45 -0.28 -4.43
CA ALA A 93 -4.53 -1.41 -4.58
C ALA A 93 -4.19 -2.06 -3.24
N LEU A 94 -3.91 -1.25 -2.21
CA LEU A 94 -3.62 -1.73 -0.85
C LEU A 94 -4.81 -2.44 -0.22
N LEU A 95 -6.03 -1.92 -0.42
CA LEU A 95 -7.26 -2.59 0.05
C LEU A 95 -7.44 -3.96 -0.61
N LEU A 96 -7.24 -4.06 -1.93
CA LEU A 96 -7.34 -5.32 -2.65
C LEU A 96 -6.30 -6.34 -2.16
N VAL A 97 -5.04 -5.90 -2.01
CA VAL A 97 -3.97 -6.75 -1.44
C VAL A 97 -4.33 -7.21 -0.04
N GLY A 98 -4.81 -6.31 0.82
CA GLY A 98 -5.23 -6.64 2.17
C GLY A 98 -6.38 -7.65 2.21
N LEU A 99 -7.39 -7.50 1.35
CA LEU A 99 -8.51 -8.44 1.25
C LEU A 99 -8.06 -9.82 0.76
N VAL A 100 -7.21 -9.87 -0.26
CA VAL A 100 -6.63 -11.14 -0.75
C VAL A 100 -5.84 -11.82 0.37
N THR A 101 -4.98 -11.08 1.07
CA THR A 101 -4.22 -11.59 2.21
C THR A 101 -5.13 -12.12 3.32
N LEU A 102 -6.23 -11.43 3.63
CA LEU A 102 -7.19 -11.85 4.65
C LEU A 102 -7.81 -13.23 4.36
N LEU A 103 -8.01 -13.55 3.07
CA LEU A 103 -8.57 -14.82 2.61
C LEU A 103 -7.53 -15.95 2.57
N GLN A 104 -6.24 -15.63 2.50
CA GLN A 104 -5.16 -16.63 2.39
C GLN A 104 -4.76 -17.25 3.73
N PHE A 105 -4.78 -16.47 4.81
CA PHE A 105 -4.44 -16.98 6.13
C PHE A 105 -5.66 -17.58 6.81
N SER A 106 -5.51 -18.66 7.58
CA SER A 106 -6.58 -19.19 8.44
C SER A 106 -6.43 -18.71 9.89
N ASP A 107 -5.19 -18.61 10.35
CA ASP A 107 -4.85 -18.14 11.69
C ASP A 107 -5.23 -16.66 11.90
N PRO A 108 -5.99 -16.32 12.96
CA PRO A 108 -6.47 -14.95 13.18
C PRO A 108 -5.34 -13.96 13.48
N THR A 109 -4.25 -14.40 14.10
CA THR A 109 -3.10 -13.55 14.42
C THR A 109 -2.35 -13.20 13.13
N ALA A 110 -2.04 -14.19 12.31
CA ALA A 110 -1.41 -14.01 11.00
C ALA A 110 -2.27 -13.17 10.06
N LYS A 111 -3.61 -13.38 10.03
CA LYS A 111 -4.54 -12.51 9.30
C LYS A 111 -4.38 -11.05 9.71
N THR A 112 -4.40 -10.78 11.01
CA THR A 112 -4.36 -9.41 11.54
C THR A 112 -3.02 -8.74 11.21
N ILE A 113 -1.92 -9.46 11.40
CA ILE A 113 -0.57 -8.94 11.14
C ILE A 113 -0.33 -8.72 9.64
N MET A 114 -0.76 -9.65 8.79
CA MET A 114 -0.45 -9.62 7.35
C MET A 114 -1.44 -8.76 6.55
N ALA A 115 -2.73 -8.80 6.90
CA ALA A 115 -3.78 -8.06 6.18
C ALA A 115 -4.10 -6.69 6.80
N GLY A 116 -3.92 -6.52 8.12
CA GLY A 116 -4.27 -5.29 8.82
C GLY A 116 -3.55 -4.05 8.28
N PRO A 117 -2.20 -4.07 8.19
CA PRO A 117 -1.44 -2.94 7.68
C PRO A 117 -1.83 -2.49 6.26
N PRO A 118 -1.93 -3.37 5.23
CA PRO A 118 -2.38 -2.94 3.91
C PRO A 118 -3.84 -2.48 3.89
N LEU A 119 -4.75 -3.09 4.66
CA LEU A 119 -6.15 -2.63 4.74
C LEU A 119 -6.26 -1.22 5.34
N LEU A 120 -5.64 -0.99 6.50
CA LEU A 120 -5.66 0.29 7.19
C LEU A 120 -4.97 1.38 6.36
N SER A 121 -3.79 1.07 5.82
CA SER A 121 -3.05 2.00 4.96
C SER A 121 -3.85 2.32 3.69
N GLY A 122 -4.49 1.31 3.11
CA GLY A 122 -5.36 1.47 1.94
C GLY A 122 -6.52 2.42 2.20
N ALA A 123 -7.20 2.26 3.34
CA ALA A 123 -8.28 3.16 3.76
C ALA A 123 -7.79 4.61 3.97
N LEU A 124 -6.63 4.79 4.61
CA LEU A 124 -6.04 6.12 4.84
C LEU A 124 -5.65 6.81 3.53
N PHE A 125 -5.02 6.10 2.59
CA PHE A 125 -4.66 6.63 1.28
C PHE A 125 -5.88 6.91 0.40
N LEU A 126 -6.91 6.05 0.49
CA LEU A 126 -8.18 6.30 -0.18
C LEU A 126 -8.82 7.59 0.36
N GLY A 127 -8.89 7.74 1.68
CA GLY A 127 -9.36 8.96 2.34
C GLY A 127 -8.58 10.19 1.90
N ALA A 128 -7.25 10.13 1.88
CA ALA A 128 -6.40 11.20 1.37
C ALA A 128 -6.70 11.57 -0.09
N GLY A 129 -6.97 10.57 -0.93
CA GLY A 129 -7.35 10.75 -2.33
C GLY A 129 -8.73 11.40 -2.50
N ILE A 130 -9.69 11.08 -1.62
CA ILE A 130 -11.05 11.63 -1.62
C ILE A 130 -11.05 13.08 -1.09
N SER A 131 -10.39 13.36 0.04
CA SER A 131 -10.32 14.72 0.61
C SER A 131 -9.80 15.74 -0.41
N ARG A 132 -8.82 15.34 -1.23
CA ARG A 132 -8.32 16.16 -2.33
C ARG A 132 -9.38 16.48 -3.39
N ARG A 133 -10.23 15.52 -3.75
CA ARG A 133 -11.31 15.75 -4.73
C ARG A 133 -12.32 16.75 -4.18
N CYS A 134 -12.63 16.69 -2.89
CA CYS A 134 -13.53 17.64 -2.24
C CYS A 134 -12.94 19.05 -2.15
N GLU A 135 -11.64 19.20 -1.87
CA GLU A 135 -10.95 20.50 -1.87
C GLU A 135 -10.83 21.12 -3.27
N ALA A 136 -10.80 20.29 -4.32
CA ALA A 136 -10.68 20.75 -5.71
C ALA A 136 -12.02 21.17 -6.35
N ILE A 137 -13.17 20.86 -5.73
CA ILE A 137 -14.47 21.39 -6.17
C ILE A 137 -14.52 22.86 -5.74
N PRO A 138 -14.64 23.83 -6.66
CA PRO A 138 -14.81 25.22 -6.30
C PRO A 138 -16.03 25.31 -5.39
N LYS A 139 -15.88 25.88 -4.20
CA LYS A 139 -17.06 26.30 -3.42
C LYS A 139 -17.76 27.34 -4.28
N GLU A 140 -18.85 26.96 -4.95
CA GLU A 140 -19.75 27.94 -5.56
C GLU A 140 -20.07 28.94 -4.46
N ASN A 141 -19.70 30.20 -4.70
CA ASN A 141 -20.05 31.30 -3.84
C ASN A 141 -21.57 31.43 -3.94
N PRO A 142 -22.34 31.20 -2.86
CA PRO A 142 -23.75 31.55 -2.89
C PRO A 142 -23.80 33.08 -2.81
N SER A 143 -23.59 33.75 -3.94
CA SER A 143 -23.83 35.17 -4.07
C SER A 143 -25.31 35.40 -4.37
N ASN A 144 -25.95 36.05 -3.40
CA ASN A 144 -27.24 36.76 -3.40
C ASN A 144 -28.49 35.94 -3.08
#